data_AF-A0A7W0G590-F1
#
_entry.id   AF-A0A7W0G590-F1
#
_cell.length_a   1.000
_cell.length_b   1.000
_cell.length_c   1.000
_cell.angle_alpha   90.00
_cell.angle_beta   90.00
_cell.angle_gamma   90.00
#
_symmetry.space_group_name_H-M   'P 1'
#
loop_
_entity.id
_entity.type
_entity.pdbx_description
1 polymer ?
#
loop_
_entity_poly.entity_id
_entity_poly.type
_entity_poly.pdbx_seq_one_letter_code
_entity_poly.pdbx_strand_id
1 'polypeptide(L)'
;MNVKTRRAIMWALVLLVLLCAAGGAALYRLGNNTGLADFKANQPSIPAGEVDESKPEDAAAKLVDRWLSKFKGGEVSWASRLEDYEVKRIDVARSRDDLVASATFSVKPTRWSYGNWQAGNGMAEGEWIRDRSTRFLITKAEGGYKLQELGPGPL
;
A
#
# COMPACT_ATOMS: atom_id res chain seq x y z
N MET A 1 -12.84 17.63 49.75
CA MET A 1 -12.75 16.37 48.98
C MET A 1 -11.83 15.38 49.70
N ASN A 2 -12.36 14.24 50.16
CA ASN A 2 -11.61 13.23 50.93
C ASN A 2 -10.55 12.53 50.06
N VAL A 3 -9.41 12.17 50.67
CA VAL A 3 -8.29 11.42 50.06
C VAL A 3 -8.76 10.17 49.30
N LYS A 4 -9.78 9.44 49.80
CA LYS A 4 -10.35 8.27 49.11
C LYS A 4 -10.97 8.64 47.75
N THR A 5 -11.69 9.75 47.67
CA THR A 5 -12.31 10.25 46.44
C THR A 5 -11.26 10.70 45.42
N ARG A 6 -10.17 11.33 45.88
CA ARG A 6 -9.05 11.74 45.00
C ARG A 6 -8.33 10.54 44.38
N ARG A 7 -8.10 9.48 45.16
CA ARG A 7 -7.47 8.24 44.67
C ARG A 7 -8.36 7.52 43.65
N ALA A 8 -9.67 7.44 43.91
CA ALA A 8 -10.61 6.82 42.97
C ALA A 8 -10.66 7.54 41.62
N ILE A 9 -10.70 8.88 41.61
CA ILE A 9 -10.67 9.69 40.37
C ILE A 9 -9.34 9.48 39.62
N MET A 10 -8.21 9.48 40.33
CA MET A 10 -6.90 9.26 39.71
C MET A 10 -6.80 7.88 39.06
N TRP A 11 -7.28 6.82 39.73
CA TRP A 11 -7.31 5.47 39.16
C TRP A 11 -8.27 5.35 37.96
N ALA A 12 -9.42 6.02 38.00
CA ALA A 12 -10.34 6.06 36.86
C ALA A 12 -9.70 6.76 35.65
N LEU A 13 -8.95 7.84 35.86
CA LEU A 13 -8.21 8.51 34.79
C LEU A 13 -7.08 7.64 34.23
N VAL A 14 -6.32 6.95 35.09
CA VAL A 14 -5.29 5.99 34.65
C VAL A 14 -5.90 4.86 33.82
N LEU A 15 -7.04 4.30 34.26
CA LEU A 15 -7.74 3.25 33.53
C LEU A 15 -8.23 3.75 32.17
N LEU A 16 -8.78 4.96 32.10
CA LEU A 16 -9.23 5.58 30.86
C LEU A 16 -8.06 5.76 29.87
N VAL A 17 -6.92 6.26 30.35
CA VAL A 17 -5.71 6.41 29.53
C VAL A 17 -5.22 5.06 29.01
N LEU A 18 -5.19 4.04 29.86
CA LEU A 18 -4.80 2.68 29.46
C LEU A 18 -5.75 2.08 28.42
N LEU A 19 -7.06 2.30 28.56
CA LEU A 19 -8.06 1.86 27.56
C LEU A 19 -7.91 2.59 26.23
N CYS A 20 -7.64 3.89 26.25
CA CYS A 20 -7.34 4.65 25.03
C CYS A 20 -6.05 4.15 24.35
N ALA A 21 -5.01 3.88 25.12
CA ALA A 21 -3.75 3.36 24.59
C ALA A 21 -3.90 1.94 24.01
N ALA A 22 -4.61 1.06 24.70
CA ALA A 22 -4.90 -0.29 24.23
C ALA A 22 -5.79 -0.30 22.97
N GLY A 23 -6.80 0.57 22.94
CA GLY A 23 -7.65 0.76 21.76
C GLY A 23 -6.86 1.27 20.55
N GLY A 24 -5.98 2.25 20.76
CA GLY A 24 -5.08 2.75 19.71
C GLY A 24 -4.15 1.67 19.15
N ALA A 25 -3.55 0.85 20.02
CA ALA A 25 -2.67 -0.25 19.61
C ALA A 25 -3.43 -1.34 18.83
N ALA A 26 -4.66 -1.66 19.23
CA ALA A 26 -5.52 -2.60 18.52
C ALA A 26 -5.90 -2.08 17.12
N LEU A 27 -6.30 -0.81 17.02
CA LEU A 27 -6.61 -0.17 15.74
C LEU A 27 -5.41 -0.12 14.80
N TYR A 28 -4.22 0.18 15.33
CA TYR A 28 -2.98 0.17 14.55
C TYR A 28 -2.67 -1.23 13.98
N ARG A 29 -2.78 -2.28 14.81
CA ARG A 29 -2.58 -3.67 14.35
C ARG A 29 -3.60 -4.09 13.30
N LEU A 30 -4.88 -3.72 13.46
CA LEU A 30 -5.92 -4.01 12.47
C LEU A 30 -5.65 -3.28 11.15
N GLY A 31 -5.21 -2.02 11.21
CA GLY A 31 -4.80 -1.25 10.04
C GLY A 31 -3.68 -1.94 9.25
N ASN A 32 -2.58 -2.30 9.90
CA ASN A 32 -1.44 -2.96 9.25
C ASN A 32 -1.82 -4.29 8.59
N ASN A 33 -2.62 -5.13 9.26
CA ASN A 33 -3.02 -6.43 8.72
C ASN A 33 -3.97 -6.30 7.53
N THR A 34 -4.92 -5.36 7.58
CA THR A 34 -5.85 -5.13 6.46
C THR A 34 -5.13 -4.54 5.24
N GLY A 35 -4.13 -3.68 5.46
CA GLY A 35 -3.40 -3.11 4.34
C GLY A 35 -2.62 -4.15 3.54
N LEU A 36 -1.91 -5.07 4.22
CA LEU A 36 -1.21 -6.17 3.56
C LEU A 36 -2.16 -7.11 2.81
N ALA A 37 -3.36 -7.35 3.34
CA ALA A 37 -4.37 -8.15 2.66
C ALA A 37 -4.85 -7.46 1.37
N ASP A 38 -5.08 -6.15 1.40
CA ASP A 38 -5.48 -5.37 0.23
C ASP A 38 -4.41 -5.41 -0.87
N PHE A 39 -3.13 -5.28 -0.51
CA PHE A 39 -2.02 -5.37 -1.47
C PHE A 39 -2.01 -6.72 -2.21
N LYS A 40 -2.24 -7.82 -1.48
CA LYS A 40 -2.27 -9.17 -2.06
C LYS A 40 -3.54 -9.45 -2.86
N ALA A 41 -4.69 -8.92 -2.41
CA ALA A 41 -6.00 -9.15 -3.04
C ALA A 41 -6.18 -8.38 -4.34
N ASN A 42 -5.53 -7.22 -4.48
CA ASN A 42 -5.68 -6.34 -5.64
C ASN A 42 -4.59 -6.58 -6.69
N GLN A 43 -4.61 -7.76 -7.31
CA GLN A 43 -3.72 -8.11 -8.43
C GLN A 43 -4.42 -7.76 -9.76
N PRO A 44 -4.12 -6.61 -10.40
CA PRO A 44 -4.79 -6.22 -11.63
C PRO A 44 -4.41 -7.14 -12.78
N SER A 45 -5.31 -7.22 -13.74
CA SER A 45 -5.08 -7.85 -15.03
C SER A 45 -5.40 -6.89 -16.18
N ILE A 46 -4.82 -7.19 -17.33
CA ILE A 46 -5.14 -6.57 -18.62
C ILE A 46 -5.51 -7.69 -19.58
N PRO A 47 -6.69 -7.66 -20.21
CA PRO A 47 -7.08 -8.58 -21.27
C PRO A 47 -6.10 -8.63 -22.44
N ALA A 48 -6.04 -9.75 -23.14
CA ALA A 48 -5.28 -9.85 -24.39
C ALA A 48 -5.74 -8.79 -25.42
N GLY A 49 -4.79 -8.21 -26.16
CA GLY A 49 -5.07 -7.19 -27.18
C GLY A 49 -5.23 -5.75 -26.68
N GLU A 50 -5.24 -5.52 -25.36
CA GLU A 50 -5.31 -4.16 -24.77
C GLU A 50 -3.96 -3.43 -24.68
N VAL A 51 -2.86 -4.14 -24.96
CA VAL A 51 -1.48 -3.63 -24.94
C VAL A 51 -0.73 -4.22 -26.12
N ASP A 52 0.23 -3.45 -26.65
CA ASP A 52 1.13 -3.91 -27.70
C ASP A 52 2.10 -4.95 -27.12
N GLU A 53 1.94 -6.21 -27.49
CA GLU A 53 2.77 -7.31 -26.99
C GLU A 53 4.24 -7.19 -27.39
N SER A 54 4.56 -6.36 -28.39
CA SER A 54 5.95 -6.06 -28.75
C SER A 54 6.66 -5.14 -27.74
N LYS A 55 5.89 -4.48 -26.86
CA LYS A 55 6.36 -3.51 -25.83
C LYS A 55 5.90 -3.95 -24.43
N PRO A 56 6.57 -4.94 -23.82
CA PRO A 56 6.23 -5.42 -22.48
C PRO A 56 6.25 -4.32 -21.40
N GLU A 57 6.98 -3.24 -21.63
CA GLU A 57 7.04 -2.06 -20.78
C GLU A 57 5.68 -1.35 -20.69
N ASP A 58 4.90 -1.33 -21.78
CA ASP A 58 3.56 -0.73 -21.80
C ASP A 58 2.58 -1.54 -20.93
N ALA A 59 2.71 -2.87 -20.97
CA ALA A 59 1.93 -3.76 -20.10
C ALA A 59 2.28 -3.53 -18.62
N ALA A 60 3.57 -3.42 -18.29
CA ALA A 60 4.02 -3.13 -16.93
C ALA A 60 3.51 -1.77 -16.44
N ALA A 61 3.63 -0.72 -17.25
CA ALA A 61 3.16 0.61 -16.91
C ALA A 61 1.66 0.64 -16.63
N LYS A 62 0.86 0.05 -17.53
CA LYS A 62 -0.60 0.01 -17.39
C LYS A 62 -1.05 -0.86 -16.20
N LEU A 63 -0.34 -1.95 -15.88
CA LEU A 63 -0.64 -2.78 -14.71
C LEU A 63 -0.29 -2.08 -13.40
N VAL A 64 0.88 -1.43 -13.32
CA VAL A 64 1.31 -0.68 -12.12
C VAL A 64 0.37 0.49 -11.87
N ASP A 65 -0.02 1.22 -12.91
CA ASP A 65 -1.00 2.31 -12.81
C ASP A 65 -2.36 1.79 -12.30
N ARG A 66 -2.87 0.70 -12.90
CA ARG A 66 -4.11 0.06 -12.41
C ARG A 66 -3.99 -0.36 -10.94
N TRP A 67 -2.86 -0.92 -10.52
CA TRP A 67 -2.62 -1.30 -9.14
C TRP A 67 -2.68 -0.10 -8.20
N LEU A 68 -1.96 0.99 -8.49
CA LEU A 68 -1.99 2.21 -7.69
C LEU A 68 -3.38 2.89 -7.67
N SER A 69 -4.09 2.88 -8.80
CA SER A 69 -5.43 3.45 -8.92
C SER A 69 -6.46 2.80 -8.00
N LYS A 70 -6.30 1.49 -7.70
CA LYS A 70 -7.18 0.80 -6.76
C LYS A 70 -7.13 1.40 -5.37
N PHE A 71 -5.97 1.88 -4.95
CA PHE A 71 -5.81 2.51 -3.64
C PHE A 71 -6.39 3.93 -3.58
N LYS A 72 -6.58 4.61 -4.72
CA LYS A 72 -7.36 5.85 -4.79
C LYS A 72 -8.87 5.60 -4.72
N GLY A 73 -9.32 4.38 -5.02
CA GLY A 73 -10.72 3.98 -4.97
C GLY A 73 -11.22 3.73 -3.54
N GLY A 74 -12.54 3.87 -3.33
CA GLY A 74 -13.18 3.58 -2.05
C GLY A 74 -13.23 2.10 -1.66
N GLU A 75 -12.85 1.20 -2.58
CA GLU A 75 -12.94 -0.27 -2.45
C GLU A 75 -11.90 -0.86 -1.48
N VAL A 76 -10.78 -0.18 -1.24
CA VAL A 76 -9.73 -0.66 -0.32
C VAL A 76 -9.99 -0.21 1.13
N SER A 77 -9.42 -0.94 2.09
CA SER A 77 -9.44 -0.59 3.52
C SER A 77 -8.94 0.83 3.70
N TRP A 78 -9.51 1.54 4.68
CA TRP A 78 -9.05 2.87 5.08
C TRP A 78 -7.55 2.92 5.38
N ALA A 79 -6.97 1.78 5.75
CA ALA A 79 -5.58 1.57 6.08
C ALA A 79 -4.62 1.65 4.86
N SER A 80 -5.12 1.49 3.63
CA SER A 80 -4.29 1.50 2.41
C SER A 80 -4.67 2.60 1.42
N ARG A 81 -5.67 3.44 1.73
CA ARG A 81 -6.16 4.46 0.80
C ARG A 81 -5.12 5.51 0.43
N LEU A 82 -5.21 6.00 -0.79
CA LEU A 82 -4.42 7.11 -1.32
C LEU A 82 -5.35 8.25 -1.71
N GLU A 83 -4.90 9.48 -1.47
CA GLU A 83 -5.45 10.67 -2.11
C GLU A 83 -4.91 10.78 -3.54
N ASP A 84 -3.62 10.51 -3.72
CA ASP A 84 -2.96 10.58 -5.02
C ASP A 84 -1.70 9.70 -5.13
N TYR A 85 -1.19 9.53 -6.34
CA TYR A 85 0.11 8.89 -6.60
C TYR A 85 0.75 9.43 -7.88
N GLU A 86 2.07 9.23 -7.99
CA GLU A 86 2.87 9.60 -9.15
C GLU A 86 3.85 8.46 -9.46
N VAL A 87 3.76 7.87 -10.65
CA VAL A 87 4.73 6.88 -11.12
C VAL A 87 5.90 7.63 -11.75
N LYS A 88 7.11 7.46 -11.20
CA LYS A 88 8.33 8.13 -11.68
C LYS A 88 9.07 7.33 -12.72
N ARG A 89 9.25 6.02 -12.47
CA ARG A 89 10.01 5.12 -13.34
C ARG A 89 9.50 3.70 -13.23
N ILE A 90 9.52 2.97 -14.34
CA ILE A 90 9.28 1.53 -14.37
C ILE A 90 10.42 0.90 -15.17
N ASP A 91 11.20 0.06 -14.52
CA ASP A 91 12.26 -0.74 -15.12
C ASP A 91 11.72 -2.15 -15.34
N VAL A 92 11.90 -2.72 -16.53
CA VAL A 92 11.40 -4.07 -16.87
C VAL A 92 12.55 -4.96 -17.31
N ALA A 93 12.62 -6.16 -16.71
CA ALA A 93 13.53 -7.22 -17.09
C ALA A 93 12.73 -8.45 -17.53
N ARG A 94 13.14 -9.08 -18.63
CA ARG A 94 12.56 -10.35 -19.07
C ARG A 94 13.18 -11.52 -18.30
N SER A 95 12.35 -12.44 -17.84
CA SER A 95 12.75 -13.67 -17.15
C SER A 95 12.04 -14.87 -17.78
N ARG A 96 12.70 -15.54 -18.74
CA ARG A 96 12.14 -16.64 -19.54
C ARG A 96 10.78 -16.26 -20.14
N ASP A 97 9.68 -16.73 -19.55
CA ASP A 97 8.31 -16.53 -20.01
C ASP A 97 7.58 -15.39 -19.27
N ASP A 98 8.20 -14.85 -18.22
CA ASP A 98 7.66 -13.79 -17.38
C ASP A 98 8.41 -12.46 -17.56
N LEU A 99 7.79 -11.38 -17.09
CA LEU A 99 8.43 -10.08 -16.93
C LEU A 99 8.54 -9.78 -15.44
N VAL A 100 9.69 -9.27 -15.01
CA VAL A 100 9.85 -8.69 -13.68
C VAL A 100 9.97 -7.18 -13.85
N ALA A 101 9.10 -6.43 -13.20
CA ALA A 101 9.11 -4.97 -13.22
C ALA A 101 9.51 -4.43 -11.85
N SER A 102 10.31 -3.36 -11.82
CA SER A 102 10.51 -2.53 -10.63
C SER A 102 9.93 -1.15 -10.90
N ALA A 103 8.92 -0.75 -10.12
CA ALA A 103 8.34 0.57 -10.20
C ALA A 103 8.86 1.46 -9.07
N THR A 104 9.35 2.65 -9.43
CA THR A 104 9.59 3.75 -8.51
C THR A 104 8.44 4.76 -8.60
N PHE A 105 7.80 5.05 -7.46
CA PHE A 105 6.63 5.92 -7.41
C PHE A 105 6.56 6.71 -6.10
N SER A 106 5.77 7.77 -6.09
CA SER A 106 5.41 8.54 -4.90
C SER A 106 3.93 8.37 -4.62
N VAL A 107 3.56 8.39 -3.34
CA VAL A 107 2.16 8.30 -2.93
C VAL A 107 1.81 9.43 -1.98
N LYS A 108 0.56 9.87 -2.04
CA LYS A 108 -0.06 10.77 -1.07
C LYS A 108 -1.11 9.99 -0.30
N PRO A 109 -0.79 9.36 0.84
CA PRO A 109 -1.77 8.62 1.62
C PRO A 109 -2.79 9.55 2.25
N THR A 110 -3.97 9.01 2.54
CA THR A 110 -4.90 9.68 3.46
C THR A 110 -4.29 9.75 4.86
N ARG A 111 -4.80 10.66 5.70
CA ARG A 111 -4.40 10.77 7.12
C ARG A 111 -4.40 9.42 7.87
N TRP A 112 -5.34 8.53 7.57
CA TRP A 112 -5.50 7.27 8.29
C TRP A 112 -4.61 6.14 7.76
N SER A 113 -4.16 6.23 6.50
CA SER A 113 -3.28 5.23 5.87
C SER A 113 -1.80 5.62 5.89
N TYR A 114 -1.48 6.88 6.25
CA TYR A 114 -0.13 7.42 6.21
C TYR A 114 0.91 6.53 6.91
N GLY A 115 0.63 6.09 8.13
CA GLY A 115 1.56 5.23 8.88
C GLY A 115 1.87 3.90 8.20
N ASN A 116 0.89 3.30 7.52
CA ASN A 116 1.07 2.01 6.85
C ASN A 116 1.90 2.15 5.58
N TRP A 117 1.65 3.21 4.81
CA TRP A 117 2.51 3.52 3.66
C TRP A 117 3.91 3.89 4.14
N GLN A 118 4.06 4.68 5.21
CA GLN A 118 5.37 5.09 5.72
C GLN A 118 6.22 3.93 6.23
N ALA A 119 5.60 2.89 6.80
CA ALA A 119 6.31 1.71 7.34
C ALA A 119 7.06 0.88 6.28
N GLY A 120 6.85 1.15 4.98
CA GLY A 120 7.58 0.54 3.89
C GLY A 120 8.91 1.22 3.57
N ASN A 121 9.19 1.40 2.28
CA ASN A 121 10.36 2.14 1.79
C ASN A 121 9.98 3.56 1.31
N GLY A 122 10.98 4.33 0.89
CA GLY A 122 10.79 5.71 0.46
C GLY A 122 11.00 6.73 1.57
N MET A 123 10.78 8.00 1.24
CA MET A 123 11.10 9.15 2.09
C MET A 123 9.85 9.98 2.36
N ALA A 124 9.55 10.22 3.64
CA ALA A 124 8.47 11.11 4.02
C ALA A 124 8.84 12.57 3.70
N GLU A 125 8.00 13.25 2.93
CA GLU A 125 8.14 14.66 2.54
C GLU A 125 6.76 15.34 2.60
N GLY A 126 6.44 15.92 3.75
CA GLY A 126 5.12 16.52 3.98
C GLY A 126 4.01 15.46 3.97
N GLU A 127 3.01 15.64 3.10
CA GLU A 127 1.91 14.69 2.92
C GLU A 127 2.26 13.54 1.96
N TRP A 128 3.44 13.59 1.34
CA TRP A 128 3.88 12.62 0.36
C TRP A 128 4.89 11.65 0.96
N ILE A 129 4.88 10.41 0.46
CA ILE A 129 5.95 9.44 0.63
C ILE A 129 6.58 9.25 -0.74
N ARG A 130 7.79 9.77 -0.90
CA ARG A 130 8.55 9.82 -2.14
C ARG A 130 9.36 8.55 -2.37
N ASP A 131 9.64 8.27 -3.64
CA ASP A 131 10.65 7.30 -4.09
C ASP A 131 10.48 5.91 -3.47
N ARG A 132 9.23 5.46 -3.35
CA ARG A 132 8.93 4.06 -3.05
C ARG A 132 9.33 3.19 -4.22
N SER A 133 9.83 2.00 -3.93
CA SER A 133 10.22 1.02 -4.96
C SER A 133 9.58 -0.32 -4.68
N THR A 134 8.81 -0.85 -5.64
CA THR A 134 8.19 -2.18 -5.52
C THR A 134 8.50 -3.01 -6.75
N ARG A 135 8.83 -4.28 -6.52
CA ARG A 135 8.97 -5.29 -7.57
C ARG A 135 7.68 -6.03 -7.81
N PHE A 136 7.42 -6.31 -9.07
CA PHE A 136 6.25 -7.00 -9.56
C PHE A 136 6.68 -8.12 -10.50
N LEU A 137 6.02 -9.27 -10.37
CA LEU A 137 6.01 -10.32 -11.38
C LEU A 137 4.82 -10.05 -12.29
N ILE A 138 5.05 -10.07 -13.59
CA ILE A 138 4.01 -9.95 -14.60
C ILE A 138 4.05 -11.23 -15.43
N THR A 139 2.99 -12.01 -15.31
CA THR A 139 2.84 -13.29 -16.02
C THR A 139 1.89 -13.11 -17.19
N LYS A 140 2.30 -13.60 -18.36
CA LYS A 140 1.45 -13.69 -19.54
C LYS A 140 0.67 -15.01 -19.48
N ALA A 141 -0.64 -14.94 -19.61
CA ALA A 141 -1.53 -16.09 -19.75
C ALA A 141 -2.39 -15.92 -21.01
N GLU A 142 -3.10 -16.96 -21.45
CA GLU A 142 -3.98 -16.91 -22.65
C GLU A 142 -5.01 -15.76 -22.60
N GLY A 143 -5.39 -15.31 -21.41
CA GLY A 143 -6.30 -14.19 -21.20
C GLY A 143 -5.67 -12.79 -21.12
N GLY A 144 -4.35 -12.66 -21.27
CA GLY A 144 -3.62 -11.39 -21.18
C GLY A 144 -2.55 -11.37 -20.07
N TYR A 145 -2.33 -10.22 -19.45
CA TYR A 145 -1.28 -10.03 -18.45
C TYR A 145 -1.87 -9.91 -17.03
N LYS A 146 -1.17 -10.48 -16.05
CA LYS A 146 -1.50 -10.34 -14.61
C LYS A 146 -0.31 -9.82 -13.85
N LEU A 147 -0.54 -8.94 -12.88
CA LEU A 147 0.49 -8.42 -11.98
C LEU A 147 0.39 -9.05 -10.61
N GLN A 148 1.52 -9.51 -10.08
CA GLN A 148 1.69 -9.97 -8.71
C GLN A 148 2.80 -9.15 -8.03
N GLU A 149 2.53 -8.61 -6.84
CA GLU A 149 3.55 -7.96 -6.03
C GLU A 149 4.53 -9.00 -5.45
N LEU A 150 5.83 -8.76 -5.63
CA LEU A 150 6.91 -9.56 -5.04
C LEU A 150 7.44 -8.94 -3.75
N GLY A 151 7.31 -7.62 -3.60
CA GLY A 151 7.70 -6.86 -2.41
C GLY A 151 8.60 -5.67 -2.72
N PRO A 152 9.16 -5.02 -1.68
CA PRO A 152 9.93 -3.79 -1.85
C PRO A 152 11.29 -4.02 -2.52
N GLY A 153 11.83 -2.96 -3.11
CA GLY A 153 13.19 -2.88 -3.64
C GLY A 153 13.26 -2.58 -5.14
N PRO A 154 14.44 -2.21 -5.65
CA PRO A 154 14.71 -2.14 -7.07
C PRO A 154 14.91 -3.55 -7.65
N LEU A 155 14.87 -3.65 -8.99
CA LEU A 155 15.35 -4.82 -9.75
C LEU A 155 16.85 -5.07 -9.49
#